data_AF-A0A3C1DJT1-F1
#
_entry.id   AF-A0A3C1DJT1-F1
#
_cell.length_a   1.000
_cell.length_b   1.000
_cell.length_c   1.000
_cell.angle_alpha   90.00
_cell.angle_beta   90.00
_cell.angle_gamma   90.00
#
_symmetry.space_group_name_H-M   'P 1'
#
loop_
_entity.id
_entity.type
_entity.pdbx_description
1 polymer ?
#
loop_
_entity_poly.entity_id
_entity_poly.type
_entity_poly.pdbx_seq_one_letter_code
_entity_poly.pdbx_strand_id
1 'polypeptide(L)'
;QFWLIFIGFQVTFLVQHWLGVQGMPRRYADYLESDGFEALNIVSSIGSIILAVGFLPFLWNVYRTWRHAPKVEVDDPWGWGGSLEWATSCPPPRHNFTSLPPI
;
A
#
# COMPACT_ATOMS: atom_id res chain seq x y z
N GLN A 1 -2.09 -8.27 -4.81
CA GLN A 1 -1.84 -6.93 -4.24
C GLN A 1 -0.58 -6.93 -3.39
N PHE A 2 -0.58 -7.52 -2.17
CA PHE A 2 0.55 -7.45 -1.24
C PHE A 2 1.91 -7.80 -1.88
N TRP A 3 2.05 -8.99 -2.48
CA TRP A 3 3.33 -9.44 -3.04
C TRP A 3 3.84 -8.58 -4.20
N LEU A 4 2.95 -8.10 -5.07
CA LEU A 4 3.34 -7.20 -6.17
C LEU A 4 3.87 -5.88 -5.63
N ILE A 5 3.18 -5.30 -4.63
CA ILE A 5 3.60 -4.06 -4.00
C ILE A 5 4.89 -4.27 -3.21
N PHE A 6 5.02 -5.35 -2.45
CA PHE A 6 6.21 -5.65 -1.65
C PHE A 6 7.44 -5.85 -2.52
N ILE A 7 7.34 -6.69 -3.56
CA ILE A 7 8.46 -6.93 -4.49
C ILE A 7 8.80 -5.64 -5.25
N GLY A 8 7.80 -4.94 -5.80
CA GLY A 8 8.01 -3.68 -6.51
C GLY A 8 8.69 -2.63 -5.64
N PHE A 9 8.24 -2.47 -4.39
CA PHE A 9 8.82 -1.54 -3.42
C PHE A 9 10.30 -1.85 -3.15
N GLN A 10 10.63 -3.13 -2.90
CA GLN A 10 12.02 -3.50 -2.63
C GLN A 10 12.91 -3.28 -3.87
N VAL A 11 12.44 -3.68 -5.06
CA VAL A 11 13.20 -3.46 -6.30
C VAL A 11 13.41 -1.97 -6.57
N THR A 12 12.42 -1.11 -6.31
CA THR A 12 12.54 0.33 -6.48
C THR A 12 13.52 0.97 -5.52
N PHE A 13 13.38 0.72 -4.21
CA PHE A 13 14.03 1.53 -3.18
C PHE A 13 15.27 0.90 -2.56
N LEU A 14 15.44 -0.42 -2.63
CA LEU A 14 16.65 -1.06 -2.09
C LEU A 14 17.90 -0.58 -2.84
N VAL A 15 17.83 -0.50 -4.17
CA VAL A 15 18.93 -0.02 -5.02
C VAL A 15 19.26 1.45 -4.79
N GLN A 16 18.29 2.27 -4.37
CA GLN A 16 18.48 3.70 -4.12
C GLN A 16 19.38 3.98 -2.90
N HIS A 17 19.48 3.04 -1.95
CA HIS A 17 20.45 3.14 -0.86
C HIS A 17 21.88 3.10 -1.40
N TRP A 18 22.15 2.17 -2.32
CA TRP A 18 23.45 2.04 -2.94
C TRP A 18 23.76 3.21 -3.88
N LEU A 19 22.76 3.62 -4.67
CA LEU A 19 22.85 4.75 -5.59
C LEU A 19 23.18 6.07 -4.84
N GLY A 20 22.57 6.29 -3.68
CA GLY A 20 22.88 7.43 -2.81
C GLY A 20 24.31 7.38 -2.26
N VAL A 21 24.82 6.20 -1.89
CA VAL A 21 26.21 6.01 -1.43
C VAL A 21 27.21 6.25 -2.57
N GLN A 22 26.86 5.90 -3.81
CA GLN A 22 27.67 6.19 -5.01
C GLN A 22 27.70 7.67 -5.39
N GLY A 23 26.89 8.51 -4.73
CA GLY A 23 26.99 9.96 -4.84
C GLY A 23 25.96 10.62 -5.73
N MET A 24 24.88 9.94 -6.14
CA MET A 24 23.75 10.61 -6.80
C MET A 24 22.90 11.37 -5.77
N PRO A 25 22.92 12.71 -5.74
CA PRO A 25 22.14 13.47 -4.79
C PRO A 25 20.68 13.53 -5.26
N ARG A 26 19.76 13.72 -4.31
CA ARG A 26 18.33 13.85 -4.62
C ARG A 26 18.02 15.08 -5.50
N ARG A 27 16.92 15.00 -6.24
CA ARG A 27 16.33 16.11 -7.04
C ARG A 27 17.14 16.52 -8.28
N TYR A 28 17.98 15.63 -8.80
CA TYR A 28 18.62 15.80 -10.10
C TYR A 28 17.65 15.32 -11.19
N ALA A 29 17.56 16.08 -12.29
CA ALA A 29 16.72 15.74 -13.43
C ALA A 29 17.46 14.85 -14.44
N ASP A 30 18.77 15.02 -14.54
CA ASP A 30 19.69 14.31 -15.43
C ASP A 30 20.99 13.93 -14.70
N TYR A 31 21.74 13.01 -15.30
CA TYR A 31 23.06 12.54 -14.86
C TYR A 31 23.89 12.18 -16.10
N LEU A 32 25.21 12.16 -15.96
CA LEU A 32 26.11 11.82 -17.07
C LEU A 32 26.25 10.30 -17.19
N GLU A 33 26.44 9.79 -18.41
CA GLU A 33 26.73 8.35 -18.62
C GLU A 33 28.01 7.91 -17.88
N SER A 34 28.99 8.82 -17.76
CA SER A 34 30.23 8.59 -17.01
C SER A 34 30.03 8.37 -15.51
N ASP A 35 28.87 8.74 -14.96
CA ASP A 35 28.59 8.64 -13.51
C ASP A 35 28.23 7.20 -13.10
N GLY A 36 27.86 6.33 -14.04
CA GLY A 36 27.57 4.91 -13.77
C GLY A 36 26.25 4.65 -13.04
N PHE A 37 25.36 5.64 -12.95
CA PHE A 37 24.06 5.52 -12.25
C PHE A 37 22.96 4.82 -13.06
N GLU A 38 23.17 4.62 -14.37
CA GLU A 38 22.13 4.17 -15.29
C GLU A 38 21.53 2.81 -14.92
N ALA A 39 22.37 1.80 -14.66
CA ALA A 39 21.89 0.44 -14.38
C ALA A 39 20.95 0.39 -13.16
N LEU A 40 21.30 1.10 -12.07
CA LEU A 40 20.49 1.12 -10.86
C LEU A 40 19.21 1.95 -11.03
N ASN A 41 19.24 3.02 -11.83
CA ASN A 41 18.05 3.78 -12.19
C ASN A 41 17.09 2.96 -13.09
N ILE A 42 17.60 2.14 -14.01
CA ILE A 42 16.78 1.22 -14.80
C ILE A 42 16.10 0.19 -13.89
N VAL A 43 16.84 -0.46 -12.99
CA VAL A 43 16.25 -1.41 -12.03
C VAL A 43 15.18 -0.74 -11.18
N SER A 44 15.45 0.46 -10.67
CA SER A 44 14.50 1.23 -9.87
C SER A 44 13.22 1.58 -10.65
N SER A 45 13.35 1.90 -11.93
CA SER A 45 12.25 2.20 -12.85
C SER A 45 11.39 0.98 -13.17
N ILE A 46 12.01 -0.19 -13.38
CA ILE A 46 11.27 -1.46 -13.53
C ILE A 46 10.47 -1.75 -12.25
N GLY A 47 11.09 -1.58 -11.08
CA GLY A 47 10.40 -1.72 -9.80
C GLY A 47 9.21 -0.77 -9.66
N SER A 48 9.34 0.48 -10.12
CA SER A 48 8.27 1.48 -9.96
C SER A 48 7.07 1.20 -10.87
N ILE A 49 7.32 0.65 -12.07
CA ILE A 49 6.25 0.13 -12.94
C ILE A 49 5.55 -1.05 -12.29
N ILE A 50 6.29 -2.01 -11.70
CA ILE A 50 5.70 -3.14 -10.97
C ILE A 50 4.84 -2.64 -9.81
N LEU A 51 5.31 -1.63 -9.07
CA LEU A 51 4.57 -1.01 -7.97
C LEU A 51 3.25 -0.39 -8.45
N ALA A 52 3.28 0.36 -9.56
CA ALA A 52 2.09 0.95 -10.16
C ALA A 52 1.07 -0.12 -10.61
N VAL A 53 1.55 -1.18 -11.27
CA VAL A 53 0.71 -2.33 -11.66
C VAL A 53 0.15 -3.05 -10.43
N GLY A 54 0.93 -3.15 -9.35
CA GLY A 54 0.50 -3.74 -8.08
C GLY A 54 -0.71 -3.07 -7.44
N PHE A 55 -0.99 -1.81 -7.82
CA PHE A 55 -2.16 -1.05 -7.38
C PHE A 55 -3.45 -1.42 -8.16
N LEU A 56 -3.35 -1.96 -9.38
CA LEU A 56 -4.53 -2.35 -10.18
C LEU A 56 -5.36 -3.45 -9.50
N PRO A 57 -4.78 -4.54 -8.96
CA PRO A 57 -5.54 -5.52 -8.19
C PRO A 57 -6.21 -4.94 -6.94
N PHE A 58 -5.62 -3.91 -6.32
CA PHE A 58 -6.24 -3.24 -5.16
C PHE A 58 -7.51 -2.50 -5.57
N LEU A 59 -7.44 -1.68 -6.61
CA LEU A 59 -8.60 -0.95 -7.15
C LEU A 59 -9.70 -1.91 -7.60
N TRP A 60 -9.31 -2.99 -8.29
CA TRP A 60 -10.25 -4.03 -8.69
C TRP A 60 -10.91 -4.72 -7.50
N ASN A 61 -10.14 -5.04 -6.46
CA ASN A 61 -10.68 -5.67 -5.26
C ASN A 61 -11.71 -4.75 -4.57
N VAL A 62 -11.36 -3.48 -4.35
CA VAL A 62 -12.28 -2.48 -3.77
C VAL A 62 -13.56 -2.34 -4.59
N TYR A 63 -13.44 -2.21 -5.91
CA TYR A 63 -14.61 -2.09 -6.79
C TYR A 63 -15.52 -3.33 -6.71
N ARG A 64 -14.92 -4.53 -6.79
CA ARG A 64 -15.66 -5.79 -6.79
C ARG A 64 -16.35 -6.02 -5.44
N THR A 65 -15.66 -5.80 -4.32
CA THR A 65 -16.22 -6.05 -2.99
C THR A 65 -17.28 -5.01 -2.63
N TRP A 66 -17.09 -3.73 -2.97
CA TRP A 66 -18.11 -2.70 -2.75
C TRP A 66 -19.43 -3.01 -3.46
N ARG A 67 -19.37 -3.59 -4.66
CA ARG A 67 -20.57 -3.87 -5.47
C ARG A 67 -21.20 -5.24 -5.22
N HIS A 68 -20.41 -6.26 -4.85
CA HIS A 68 -20.85 -7.66 -4.89
C HIS A 68 -20.57 -8.47 -3.63
N ALA A 69 -19.80 -7.97 -2.66
CA ALA A 69 -19.53 -8.75 -1.45
C ALA A 69 -20.80 -8.87 -0.59
N PRO A 70 -21.00 -10.01 0.10
CA PRO A 70 -22.05 -10.11 1.11
C PRO A 70 -21.83 -9.09 2.21
N LYS A 71 -22.92 -8.61 2.80
CA LYS A 71 -22.83 -7.75 3.98
C LYS A 71 -22.29 -8.55 5.16
N VAL A 72 -21.47 -7.89 5.96
CA VAL A 72 -21.04 -8.41 7.25
C VAL A 72 -22.22 -8.25 8.22
N GLU A 73 -22.61 -9.32 8.90
CA GLU A 73 -23.74 -9.33 9.86
C GLU A 73 -23.28 -9.41 11.32
N VAL A 74 -21.97 -9.28 11.56
CA VAL A 74 -21.33 -9.27 12.88
C VAL A 74 -20.65 -7.93 13.13
N ASP A 75 -20.58 -7.51 14.40
CA ASP A 75 -19.96 -6.25 14.79
C ASP A 75 -18.44 -6.27 14.58
N ASP A 76 -17.79 -7.40 14.91
CA ASP A 76 -16.35 -7.62 14.67
C ASP A 76 -16.11 -8.73 13.63
N PRO A 77 -15.86 -8.39 12.35
CA PRO A 77 -15.51 -9.36 11.32
C PRO A 77 -14.11 -9.98 11.46
N TRP A 78 -13.24 -9.43 12.31
CA TRP A 78 -11.86 -9.90 12.51
C TRP A 78 -11.66 -10.66 13.83
N GLY A 79 -12.65 -10.64 14.71
CA GLY A 79 -12.86 -11.51 15.86
C GLY A 79 -12.13 -11.12 17.16
N TRP A 80 -11.11 -10.26 17.10
CA TRP A 80 -10.29 -9.87 18.25
C TRP A 80 -10.08 -8.35 18.33
N GLY A 81 -11.09 -7.57 17.95
CA GLY A 81 -11.08 -6.11 18.00
C GLY A 81 -10.85 -5.58 19.42
N GLY A 82 -9.80 -4.78 19.59
CA GLY A 82 -9.42 -4.21 20.89
C GLY A 82 -9.85 -2.75 21.10
N SER A 83 -10.22 -2.05 20.02
CA SER A 83 -10.67 -0.66 20.01
C SER A 83 -12.20 -0.58 20.00
N LEU A 84 -12.75 0.59 20.41
CA LEU A 84 -14.20 0.84 20.48
C LEU A 84 -14.91 0.73 19.12
N GLU A 85 -14.18 0.87 18.01
CA GLU A 85 -14.75 0.75 16.65
C GLU A 85 -15.34 -0.63 16.35
N TRP A 86 -14.88 -1.68 17.06
CA TRP A 86 -15.36 -3.05 16.91
C TRP A 86 -16.56 -3.38 17.82
N ALA A 87 -17.03 -2.40 18.61
CA ALA A 87 -18.19 -2.53 19.48
C ALA A 87 -19.48 -1.93 18.87
N THR A 88 -19.46 -1.57 17.59
CA THR A 88 -20.63 -1.08 16.84
C THR A 88 -20.89 -1.95 15.62
N SER A 89 -22.07 -1.80 15.02
CA SER A 89 -22.49 -2.61 13.88
C SER A 89 -21.68 -2.35 12.61
N CYS A 90 -21.64 -3.33 11.71
CA CYS A 90 -21.07 -3.19 10.36
C CYS A 90 -22.20 -3.18 9.30
N PRO A 91 -22.57 -2.04 8.68
CA PRO A 91 -22.00 -0.69 8.83
C PRO A 91 -22.47 0.03 10.10
N PRO A 92 -21.70 1.03 10.58
CA PRO A 92 -22.10 1.82 11.74
C PRO A 92 -23.38 2.65 11.49
N PRO A 93 -24.20 2.92 12.54
CA PRO A 93 -25.33 3.83 12.43
C PRO A 93 -24.87 5.27 12.23
N ARG A 94 -25.78 6.16 11.81
CA ARG A 94 -25.47 7.58 11.51
C ARG A 94 -24.73 8.31 12.64
N HIS A 95 -25.00 7.96 13.90
CA HIS A 95 -24.36 8.57 15.08
C HIS A 95 -23.40 7.60 15.79
N ASN A 96 -22.74 6.73 15.02
CA ASN A 96 -21.68 5.78 15.40
C ASN A 96 -22.07 4.65 16.35
N PHE A 97 -22.86 4.88 17.40
CA PHE A 97 -23.17 3.87 18.41
C PHE A 97 -24.66 3.79 18.75
N THR A 98 -25.16 2.56 18.88
CA THR A 98 -26.48 2.29 19.48
C THR A 98 -26.36 2.18 21.00
N SER A 99 -25.28 1.59 21.49
CA SER A 99 -24.92 1.46 22.91
C SER A 99 -23.41 1.52 23.07
N LEU A 100 -22.93 2.08 24.18
CA LEU A 100 -21.51 2.10 24.52
C LEU A 100 -21.21 0.99 25.53
N PRO A 101 -20.19 0.13 25.28
CA PRO A 101 -19.68 -0.77 26.30
C PRO A 101 -19.01 0.02 27.44
N PRO A 102 -18.97 -0.53 28.67
CA PRO A 102 -18.13 0.02 29.73
C PRO A 102 -16.65 -0.03 29.31
N ILE A 103 -15.91 1.05 29.59
CA ILE A 103 -14.48 1.22 29.27
C ILE A 103 -13.63 0.84 30.47
#